data_AF-A0A2V0PGT8-F1
#
_entry.id   AF-A0A2V0PGT8-F1
#
_cell.length_a   1.000
_cell.length_b   1.000
_cell.length_c   1.000
_cell.angle_alpha   90.00
_cell.angle_beta   90.00
_cell.angle_gamma   90.00
#
_symmetry.space_group_name_H-M   'P 1'
#
loop_
_entity.id
_entity.type
_entity.pdbx_description
1 polymer ?
#
loop_
_entity_poly.entity_id
_entity_poly.type
_entity_poly.pdbx_seq_one_letter_code
_entity_poly.pdbx_strand_id
1 'polypeptide(L)'
;MEALKLALSMREPTPQVQQLLDCLGDPSFDLDVYICSVGGVGSTELSNFLTRHGLSPPPRLGAPPPRVIYLFGDPLASVASHYRRGIAEHQALKTGGSAAAAAAAAAAPAAAPAIAPAAAPAAAAAAGPAAAAAAGPVAAAGGGGGFPRTFEDYVERGEDLFGYEAHLENWLTAPVDYDIFYARQGSRVVMELRAARDPSALVSLRPKRYERMFDPDVALPLLLHACSPKKTPAEAASMAAAWRASRRARASVVPEAARARMYRDLAARMEALPAAFVRRAGSSRLEPCVGGAGAGAGAGGSGAAAAAAAAAAVASAAGLPAPVGAAGGNSGRAEHDTGP
;
A
#
# COMPACT_ATOMS: atom_id res chain seq x y z
N MET A 1 2.36 -23.86 -8.79
CA MET A 1 3.62 -24.30 -8.16
C MET A 1 4.64 -24.79 -9.19
N GLU A 2 4.33 -25.84 -9.96
CA GLU A 2 5.24 -26.42 -10.96
C GLU A 2 5.76 -25.41 -12.00
N ALA A 3 4.91 -24.50 -12.51
CA ALA A 3 5.35 -23.50 -13.48
C ALA A 3 6.35 -22.47 -12.92
N LEU A 4 6.23 -22.07 -11.65
CA LEU A 4 7.21 -21.18 -11.01
C LEU A 4 8.50 -21.94 -10.66
N LYS A 5 8.36 -23.16 -10.12
CA LYS A 5 9.51 -24.02 -9.85
C LYS A 5 10.33 -24.27 -11.12
N LEU A 6 9.64 -24.58 -12.22
CA LEU A 6 10.23 -24.73 -13.55
C LEU A 6 10.89 -23.42 -14.03
N ALA A 7 10.20 -22.28 -13.92
CA ALA A 7 10.76 -20.99 -14.33
C ALA A 7 12.01 -20.59 -13.52
N LEU A 8 12.03 -20.89 -12.22
CA LEU A 8 13.16 -20.63 -11.33
C LEU A 8 14.30 -21.65 -11.51
N SER A 9 13.98 -22.91 -11.83
CA SER A 9 14.97 -23.98 -12.06
C SER A 9 15.61 -23.92 -13.45
N MET A 10 15.03 -23.17 -14.39
CA MET A 10 15.61 -22.90 -15.71
C MET A 10 16.75 -21.87 -15.69
N ARG A 11 17.08 -21.29 -14.53
CA ARG A 11 18.24 -20.42 -14.32
C ARG A 11 19.20 -21.08 -13.34
N GLU A 12 20.49 -20.78 -13.42
CA GLU A 12 21.41 -21.15 -12.34
C GLU A 12 20.86 -20.60 -11.01
N PRO A 13 20.50 -21.46 -10.05
CA PRO A 13 19.85 -21.02 -8.84
C PRO A 13 20.88 -20.28 -8.00
N THR A 14 20.77 -18.95 -7.98
CA THR A 14 21.45 -18.14 -6.97
C THR A 14 21.07 -18.67 -5.58
N PRO A 15 21.92 -18.52 -4.55
CA PRO A 15 21.60 -18.97 -3.19
C PRO A 15 20.25 -18.45 -2.68
N GLN A 16 19.85 -17.24 -3.11
CA GLN A 16 18.56 -16.64 -2.78
C GLN A 16 17.38 -17.34 -3.49
N VAL A 17 17.56 -17.76 -4.74
CA VAL A 17 16.55 -18.55 -5.48
C VAL A 17 16.43 -19.94 -4.88
N GLN A 18 17.55 -20.57 -4.46
CA GLN A 18 17.50 -21.86 -3.79
C GLN A 18 16.79 -21.79 -2.44
N GLN A 19 17.11 -20.80 -1.59
CA GLN A 19 16.39 -20.57 -0.34
C GLN A 19 14.88 -20.36 -0.57
N LEU A 20 14.52 -19.62 -1.62
CA LEU A 20 13.13 -19.41 -2.00
C LEU A 20 12.44 -20.74 -2.39
N LEU A 21 13.13 -21.57 -3.18
CA LEU A 21 12.64 -22.89 -3.61
C LEU A 21 12.48 -23.84 -2.42
N ASP A 22 13.40 -23.81 -1.47
CA ASP A 22 13.37 -24.63 -0.25
C ASP A 22 12.18 -24.22 0.65
N CYS A 23 11.99 -22.91 0.86
CA CYS A 23 10.82 -22.38 1.57
C CYS A 23 9.50 -22.76 0.88
N LEU A 24 9.46 -22.71 -0.46
CA LEU A 24 8.31 -23.13 -1.26
C LEU A 24 8.01 -24.63 -1.18
N GLY A 25 9.01 -25.44 -0.79
CA GLY A 25 8.89 -26.88 -0.60
C GLY A 25 8.33 -27.28 0.78
N ASP A 26 8.39 -26.38 1.76
CA ASP A 26 7.95 -26.67 3.12
C ASP A 26 6.41 -26.68 3.23
N PRO A 27 5.78 -27.80 3.64
CA PRO A 27 4.35 -27.90 3.75
C PRO A 27 3.73 -27.06 4.90
N SER A 28 4.56 -26.60 5.84
CA SER A 28 4.17 -25.70 6.92
C SER A 28 4.29 -24.21 6.55
N PHE A 29 4.87 -23.92 5.39
CA PHE A 29 4.99 -22.56 4.89
C PHE A 29 3.60 -22.00 4.57
N ASP A 30 3.11 -21.08 5.39
CA ASP A 30 1.80 -20.46 5.25
C ASP A 30 1.91 -18.94 5.06
N LEU A 31 1.08 -18.41 4.16
CA LEU A 31 1.08 -17.01 3.78
C LEU A 31 -0.07 -16.27 4.39
N ASP A 32 0.25 -15.39 5.33
CA ASP A 32 -0.77 -14.58 5.99
C ASP A 32 -1.25 -13.44 5.10
N VAL A 33 -0.32 -12.80 4.37
CA VAL A 33 -0.55 -11.50 3.74
C VAL A 33 0.25 -11.35 2.46
N TYR A 34 -0.43 -10.95 1.39
CA TYR A 34 0.19 -10.52 0.14
C TYR A 34 0.19 -9.00 0.06
N ILE A 35 1.38 -8.40 -0.07
CA ILE A 35 1.52 -6.96 -0.30
C ILE A 35 1.85 -6.74 -1.77
N CYS A 36 0.96 -6.06 -2.47
CA CYS A 36 1.10 -5.65 -3.84
C CYS A 36 1.21 -4.12 -3.91
N SER A 37 2.07 -3.61 -4.77
CA SER A 37 2.27 -2.17 -4.92
C SER A 37 3.05 -1.88 -6.18
N VAL A 38 2.87 -0.69 -6.77
CA VAL A 38 3.91 -0.14 -7.64
C VAL A 38 5.11 0.24 -6.76
N GLY A 39 6.33 -0.04 -7.22
CA GLY A 39 7.52 0.25 -6.42
C GLY A 39 7.60 1.74 -6.05
N GLY A 40 8.09 2.07 -4.85
CA GLY A 40 8.23 3.46 -4.39
C GLY A 40 7.14 3.96 -3.42
N VAL A 41 6.12 3.16 -3.15
CA VAL A 41 5.01 3.48 -2.21
C VAL A 41 5.13 2.80 -0.83
N GLY A 42 6.35 2.52 -0.34
CA GLY A 42 6.54 2.10 1.05
C GLY A 42 6.21 0.63 1.39
N SER A 43 5.96 -0.23 0.41
CA SER A 43 5.67 -1.66 0.64
C SER A 43 6.74 -2.41 1.43
N THR A 44 8.02 -2.08 1.23
CA THR A 44 9.13 -2.65 2.02
C THR A 44 9.04 -2.29 3.50
N GLU A 45 8.62 -1.07 3.83
CA GLU A 45 8.50 -0.64 5.22
C GLU A 45 7.39 -1.40 5.94
N LEU A 46 6.21 -1.53 5.30
CA LEU A 46 5.10 -2.32 5.80
C LEU A 46 5.50 -3.79 5.95
N SER A 47 6.11 -4.38 4.93
CA SER A 47 6.58 -5.77 4.97
C SER A 47 7.50 -6.02 6.15
N ASN A 48 8.53 -5.19 6.33
CA ASN A 48 9.48 -5.31 7.44
C ASN A 48 8.82 -5.11 8.81
N PHE A 49 7.78 -4.28 8.89
CA PHE A 49 6.99 -4.14 10.11
C PHE A 49 6.23 -5.41 10.43
N LEU A 50 5.49 -5.98 9.46
CA LEU A 50 4.75 -7.22 9.64
C LEU A 50 5.68 -8.39 10.03
N THR A 51 6.82 -8.53 9.36
CA THR A 51 7.83 -9.56 9.68
C THR A 51 8.31 -9.49 11.12
N ARG A 52 8.59 -8.28 11.64
CA ARG A 52 9.00 -8.10 13.04
C ARG A 52 7.91 -8.49 14.05
N HIS A 53 6.66 -8.53 13.62
CA HIS A 53 5.52 -8.96 14.44
C HIS A 53 5.11 -10.42 14.21
N GLY A 54 5.95 -11.20 13.53
CA GLY A 54 5.75 -12.63 13.30
C GLY A 54 4.75 -12.95 12.18
N LEU A 55 4.47 -12.00 11.30
CA LEU A 55 3.68 -12.20 10.09
C LEU A 55 4.65 -12.33 8.93
N SER A 56 4.63 -13.48 8.24
CA SER A 56 5.63 -13.78 7.21
C SER A 56 5.14 -13.38 5.81
N PRO A 57 5.90 -12.53 5.07
CA PRO A 57 5.80 -12.41 3.62
C PRO A 57 7.02 -13.02 2.89
N PRO A 58 6.94 -13.48 1.62
CA PRO A 58 6.26 -14.66 1.02
C PRO A 58 7.23 -15.88 0.76
N PRO A 59 6.94 -17.01 0.02
CA PRO A 59 5.74 -17.54 -0.67
C PRO A 59 5.34 -19.04 -0.47
N ARG A 60 4.02 -19.34 -0.48
CA ARG A 60 3.38 -20.52 -1.08
C ARG A 60 2.59 -20.08 -2.32
N LEU A 61 2.62 -20.85 -3.41
CA LEU A 61 1.98 -20.48 -4.68
C LEU A 61 1.07 -21.60 -5.19
N GLY A 62 -0.25 -21.42 -5.02
CA GLY A 62 -1.26 -22.37 -5.49
C GLY A 62 -2.60 -22.35 -4.75
N ALA A 63 -2.70 -21.64 -3.61
CA ALA A 63 -3.96 -21.33 -2.96
C ALA A 63 -4.27 -19.83 -3.12
N PRO A 64 -5.54 -19.42 -3.25
CA PRO A 64 -5.88 -18.01 -3.23
C PRO A 64 -5.34 -17.38 -1.93
N PRO A 65 -4.66 -16.23 -2.02
CA PRO A 65 -4.13 -15.56 -0.85
C PRO A 65 -5.30 -15.28 0.10
N PRO A 66 -5.22 -15.62 1.40
CA PRO A 66 -6.32 -15.32 2.30
C PRO A 66 -6.55 -13.82 2.37
N ARG A 67 -5.49 -13.01 2.17
CA ARG A 67 -5.52 -11.55 2.32
C ARG A 67 -4.55 -10.86 1.38
N VAL A 68 -5.07 -9.97 0.55
CA VAL A 68 -4.27 -9.09 -0.31
C VAL A 68 -4.36 -7.66 0.20
N ILE A 69 -3.23 -6.98 0.20
CA ILE A 69 -3.07 -5.56 0.48
C ILE A 69 -2.48 -4.93 -0.78
N TYR A 70 -3.18 -3.96 -1.35
CA TYR A 70 -2.68 -3.15 -2.43
C TYR A 70 -2.36 -1.74 -1.94
N LEU A 71 -1.08 -1.37 -2.00
CA LEU A 71 -0.60 -0.04 -1.67
C LEU A 71 -0.49 0.79 -2.96
N PHE A 72 -1.12 1.95 -2.95
CA PHE A 72 -1.05 2.92 -4.05
C PHE A 72 -0.83 4.31 -3.47
N GLY A 73 -0.23 5.21 -4.22
CA GLY A 73 0.10 6.54 -3.71
C GLY A 73 0.50 7.49 -4.81
N ASP A 74 1.11 8.59 -4.41
CA ASP A 74 1.58 9.63 -5.34
C ASP A 74 2.52 9.04 -6.42
N PRO A 75 2.06 8.96 -7.68
CA PRO A 75 2.80 8.28 -8.74
C PRO A 75 4.14 8.98 -9.00
N LEU A 76 4.21 10.30 -8.94
CA LEU A 76 5.47 11.03 -9.14
C LEU A 76 6.46 10.81 -8.01
N ALA A 77 6.01 10.76 -6.76
CA ALA A 77 6.92 10.45 -5.65
C ALA A 77 7.52 9.05 -5.78
N SER A 78 6.72 8.14 -6.33
CA SER A 78 7.08 6.77 -6.61
C SER A 78 8.12 6.67 -7.75
N VAL A 79 7.87 7.38 -8.87
CA VAL A 79 8.83 7.50 -9.98
C VAL A 79 10.13 8.17 -9.53
N ALA A 80 10.06 9.30 -8.80
CA ALA A 80 11.23 9.98 -8.26
C ALA A 80 12.07 9.07 -7.35
N SER A 81 11.41 8.19 -6.57
CA SER A 81 12.07 7.17 -5.75
C SER A 81 12.87 6.18 -6.61
N HIS A 82 12.35 5.79 -7.77
CA HIS A 82 13.04 4.89 -8.70
C HIS A 82 14.23 5.55 -9.41
N TYR A 83 14.09 6.82 -9.83
CA TYR A 83 15.19 7.60 -10.39
C TYR A 83 16.34 7.74 -9.39
N ARG A 84 16.04 8.12 -8.15
CA ARG A 84 17.05 8.22 -7.07
C ARG A 84 17.80 6.91 -6.82
N ARG A 85 17.14 5.77 -7.05
CA ARG A 85 17.71 4.44 -6.87
C ARG A 85 18.42 3.90 -8.11
N GLY A 86 18.38 4.62 -9.24
CA GLY A 86 18.96 4.17 -10.51
C GLY A 86 18.26 2.96 -11.13
N ILE A 87 16.97 2.74 -10.81
CA ILE A 87 16.20 1.58 -11.29
C ILE A 87 14.94 1.96 -12.07
N ALA A 88 14.80 3.22 -12.48
CA ALA A 88 13.61 3.73 -13.15
C ALA A 88 13.25 2.95 -14.41
N GLU A 89 14.21 2.77 -15.33
CA GLU A 89 13.99 2.05 -16.59
C GLU A 89 13.53 0.62 -16.36
N HIS A 90 14.27 -0.12 -15.55
CA HIS A 90 13.94 -1.51 -15.24
C HIS A 90 12.57 -1.66 -14.56
N GLN A 91 12.14 -0.70 -13.75
CA GLN A 91 10.82 -0.71 -13.13
C GLN A 91 9.72 -0.35 -14.13
N ALA A 92 9.95 0.65 -14.98
CA ALA A 92 9.04 0.99 -16.06
C ALA A 92 8.83 -0.18 -17.03
N LEU A 93 9.88 -0.91 -17.39
CA LEU A 93 9.77 -2.12 -18.23
C LEU A 93 8.93 -3.22 -17.56
N LYS A 94 8.98 -3.33 -16.22
CA LYS A 94 8.18 -4.31 -15.48
C LYS A 94 6.70 -3.96 -15.39
N THR A 95 6.39 -2.67 -15.22
CA THR A 95 5.03 -2.23 -14.89
C THR A 95 4.29 -1.64 -16.11
N GLY A 96 5.01 -1.06 -17.06
CA GLY A 96 4.48 -0.36 -18.24
C GLY A 96 3.86 -1.25 -19.31
N GLY A 97 3.75 -2.56 -19.08
CA GLY A 97 2.88 -3.45 -19.85
C GLY A 97 3.19 -3.55 -21.35
N SER A 98 4.40 -3.20 -21.82
CA SER A 98 4.70 -3.40 -23.24
C SER A 98 4.67 -4.90 -23.52
N ALA A 99 3.90 -5.31 -24.54
CA ALA A 99 3.95 -6.68 -25.06
C ALA A 99 5.41 -7.08 -25.42
N ALA A 100 6.25 -6.10 -25.74
CA ALA A 100 7.69 -6.24 -25.91
C ALA A 100 8.47 -6.57 -24.62
N ALA A 101 8.05 -6.15 -23.43
CA ALA A 101 8.67 -6.54 -22.16
C ALA A 101 8.28 -7.96 -21.74
N ALA A 102 7.04 -8.38 -22.04
CA ALA A 102 6.63 -9.78 -21.92
C ALA A 102 7.40 -10.70 -22.89
N ALA A 103 7.67 -10.23 -24.11
CA ALA A 103 8.47 -10.94 -25.12
C ALA A 103 9.99 -10.88 -24.84
N ALA A 104 10.54 -9.77 -24.36
CA ALA A 104 11.96 -9.62 -24.03
C ALA A 104 12.36 -10.40 -22.77
N ALA A 105 11.46 -10.52 -21.80
CA ALA A 105 11.64 -11.43 -20.66
C ALA A 105 11.65 -12.92 -21.09
N ALA A 106 11.03 -13.25 -22.23
CA ALA A 106 11.03 -14.57 -22.82
C ALA A 106 12.17 -14.82 -23.83
N ALA A 107 12.86 -13.77 -24.30
CA ALA A 107 13.79 -13.85 -25.43
C ALA A 107 15.23 -13.33 -25.20
N ALA A 108 15.61 -12.82 -24.02
CA ALA A 108 16.96 -12.30 -23.82
C ALA A 108 18.00 -13.40 -23.47
N PRO A 109 19.04 -13.65 -24.31
CA PRO A 109 20.22 -14.39 -23.90
C PRO A 109 21.12 -13.54 -22.99
N ALA A 110 21.75 -14.20 -22.02
CA ALA A 110 22.55 -13.60 -20.97
C ALA A 110 23.88 -13.02 -21.47
N ALA A 111 24.11 -11.72 -21.23
CA ALA A 111 25.44 -11.17 -20.95
C ALA A 111 25.33 -9.70 -20.48
N ALA A 112 25.68 -9.43 -19.23
CA ALA A 112 26.26 -8.15 -18.77
C ALA A 112 26.85 -8.32 -17.34
N PRO A 113 27.87 -7.53 -16.97
CA PRO A 113 28.99 -7.98 -16.13
C PRO A 113 28.77 -7.86 -14.62
N ALA A 114 29.62 -8.59 -13.90
CA ALA A 114 29.67 -8.68 -12.44
C ALA A 114 29.86 -7.31 -11.76
N ILE A 115 28.95 -7.00 -10.83
CA ILE A 115 29.14 -5.99 -9.80
C ILE A 115 29.46 -6.73 -8.49
N ALA A 116 30.62 -6.43 -7.89
CA ALA A 116 31.11 -7.01 -6.64
C ALA A 116 30.25 -6.58 -5.42
N PRO A 117 30.22 -7.38 -4.33
CA PRO A 117 29.15 -7.29 -3.35
C PRO A 117 29.43 -6.25 -2.26
N ALA A 118 28.46 -5.37 -2.01
CA ALA A 118 28.34 -4.67 -0.73
C ALA A 118 27.37 -5.46 0.16
N ALA A 119 27.83 -5.86 1.33
CA ALA A 119 27.04 -6.58 2.31
C ALA A 119 25.80 -5.77 2.73
N ALA A 120 24.61 -6.33 2.47
CA ALA A 120 23.32 -5.83 2.94
C ALA A 120 22.33 -7.00 3.08
N PRO A 121 21.39 -6.96 4.05
CA PRO A 121 20.55 -8.09 4.41
C PRO A 121 19.53 -8.39 3.32
N ALA A 122 19.31 -9.69 3.08
CA ALA A 122 18.40 -10.23 2.09
C ALA A 122 16.95 -9.75 2.34
N ALA A 123 16.49 -8.82 1.49
CA ALA A 123 15.08 -8.48 1.32
C ALA A 123 14.78 -8.51 -0.18
N ALA A 124 14.71 -9.72 -0.73
CA ALA A 124 14.35 -9.95 -2.12
C ALA A 124 12.82 -9.92 -2.26
N ALA A 125 12.28 -8.76 -2.64
CA ALA A 125 10.91 -8.63 -3.11
C ALA A 125 10.78 -9.30 -4.50
N ALA A 126 10.44 -10.59 -4.51
CA ALA A 126 10.00 -11.28 -5.71
C ALA A 126 8.54 -10.89 -6.00
N ALA A 127 8.29 -10.38 -7.20
CA ALA A 127 6.94 -10.15 -7.70
C ALA A 127 6.19 -11.49 -7.72
N GLY A 128 5.09 -11.58 -6.97
CA GLY A 128 4.13 -12.68 -7.12
C GLY A 128 3.50 -12.65 -8.53
N PRO A 129 2.98 -13.78 -9.03
CA PRO A 129 2.37 -13.83 -10.34
C PRO A 129 1.13 -12.94 -10.31
N ALA A 130 1.16 -11.90 -11.14
CA ALA A 130 -0.07 -11.24 -11.54
C ALA A 130 -0.99 -12.33 -12.09
N ALA A 131 -2.21 -12.43 -11.56
CA ALA A 131 -3.28 -13.12 -12.24
C ALA A 131 -3.32 -12.56 -13.66
N ALA A 132 -3.11 -13.44 -14.65
CA ALA A 132 -3.16 -13.09 -16.06
C ALA A 132 -4.61 -12.77 -16.42
N ALA A 133 -5.04 -11.54 -16.13
CA ALA A 133 -6.19 -10.93 -16.75
C ALA A 133 -5.69 -10.17 -17.98
N ALA A 134 -6.20 -10.54 -19.15
CA ALA A 134 -5.81 -9.99 -20.44
C ALA A 134 -5.90 -8.45 -20.43
N ALA A 135 -4.73 -7.79 -20.40
CA ALA A 135 -4.63 -6.36 -20.62
C ALA A 135 -4.90 -6.07 -22.09
N GLY A 136 -5.89 -5.22 -22.37
CA GLY A 136 -6.09 -4.65 -23.70
C GLY A 136 -4.87 -3.86 -24.18
N PRO A 137 -4.71 -3.64 -25.50
CA PRO A 137 -3.53 -2.99 -26.04
C PRO A 137 -3.46 -1.53 -25.55
N VAL A 138 -2.47 -1.23 -24.72
CA VAL A 138 -2.09 0.14 -24.40
C VAL A 138 -1.34 0.68 -25.62
N ALA A 139 -1.79 1.82 -26.15
CA ALA A 139 -1.22 2.46 -27.32
C ALA A 139 0.30 2.66 -27.13
N ALA A 140 1.09 2.05 -28.01
CA ALA A 140 2.53 2.28 -28.08
C ALA A 140 2.77 3.75 -28.47
N ALA A 141 3.20 4.56 -27.51
CA ALA A 141 3.65 5.92 -27.79
C ALA A 141 4.96 5.86 -28.60
N GLY A 142 4.85 6.15 -29.90
CA GLY A 142 5.97 6.32 -30.81
C GLY A 142 6.73 7.60 -30.52
N GLY A 143 7.98 7.46 -30.10
CA GLY A 143 8.96 8.54 -30.03
C GLY A 143 10.34 7.91 -29.88
N GLY A 144 11.19 7.99 -30.91
CA GLY A 144 12.49 7.32 -31.01
C GLY A 144 13.58 7.78 -30.03
N GLY A 145 13.21 8.35 -28.88
CA GLY A 145 14.12 8.69 -27.78
C GLY A 145 14.12 7.58 -26.73
N GLY A 146 15.31 7.13 -26.33
CA GLY A 146 15.49 6.12 -25.27
C GLY A 146 14.85 6.51 -23.93
N PHE A 147 14.99 5.63 -22.92
CA PHE A 147 14.42 5.89 -21.59
C PHE A 147 14.96 7.21 -21.00
N PRO A 148 14.10 8.08 -20.43
CA PRO A 148 14.55 9.38 -19.91
C PRO A 148 15.62 9.21 -18.81
N ARG A 149 16.74 9.94 -18.93
CA ARG A 149 17.91 9.75 -18.05
C ARG A 149 17.71 10.38 -16.68
N THR A 150 16.98 11.49 -16.62
CA THR A 150 16.68 12.20 -15.38
C THR A 150 15.17 12.17 -15.08
N PHE A 151 14.82 12.49 -13.83
CA PHE A 151 13.42 12.63 -13.44
C PHE A 151 12.77 13.83 -14.13
N GLU A 152 13.55 14.90 -14.34
CA GLU A 152 13.13 16.10 -15.04
C GLU A 152 12.80 15.78 -16.51
N ASP A 153 13.67 15.05 -17.22
CA ASP A 153 13.43 14.60 -18.60
C ASP A 153 12.12 13.79 -18.70
N TYR A 154 11.88 12.92 -17.71
CA TYR A 154 10.67 12.12 -17.64
C TYR A 154 9.41 12.97 -17.49
N VAL A 155 9.44 13.93 -16.57
CA VAL A 155 8.32 14.86 -16.33
C VAL A 155 8.08 15.76 -17.54
N GLU A 156 9.14 16.20 -18.22
CA GLU A 156 9.03 17.01 -19.45
C GLU A 156 8.44 16.22 -20.60
N ARG A 157 8.76 14.93 -20.71
CA ARG A 157 8.18 14.02 -21.70
C ARG A 157 6.69 13.78 -21.45
N GLY A 158 6.26 13.73 -20.18
CA GLY A 158 4.85 13.65 -19.80
C GLY A 158 4.17 12.31 -20.13
N GLU A 159 4.93 11.27 -20.50
CA GLU A 159 4.43 9.95 -20.85
C GLU A 159 4.40 8.99 -19.63
N ASP A 160 3.31 8.25 -19.43
CA ASP A 160 3.21 7.23 -18.36
C ASP A 160 4.00 5.96 -18.70
N LEU A 161 5.32 6.04 -18.73
CA LEU A 161 6.19 4.89 -19.06
C LEU A 161 6.10 3.78 -18.00
N PHE A 162 5.63 4.10 -16.80
CA PHE A 162 5.45 3.14 -15.71
C PHE A 162 4.07 2.45 -15.75
N GLY A 163 3.14 2.91 -16.60
CA GLY A 163 1.78 2.40 -16.68
C GLY A 163 1.00 2.53 -15.36
N TYR A 164 1.25 3.56 -14.54
CA TYR A 164 0.59 3.73 -13.24
C TYR A 164 -0.93 3.78 -13.36
N GLU A 165 -1.44 4.47 -14.37
CA GLU A 165 -2.86 4.59 -14.58
C GLU A 165 -3.50 3.23 -14.89
N ALA A 166 -2.97 2.54 -15.90
CA ALA A 166 -3.44 1.21 -16.30
C ALA A 166 -3.27 0.20 -15.16
N HIS A 167 -2.17 0.28 -14.41
CA HIS A 167 -1.92 -0.62 -13.28
C HIS A 167 -2.95 -0.41 -12.17
N LEU A 168 -3.20 0.84 -11.75
CA LEU A 168 -4.24 1.13 -10.75
C LEU A 168 -5.62 0.67 -11.24
N GLU A 169 -5.97 0.98 -12.49
CA GLU A 169 -7.27 0.63 -13.06
C GLU A 169 -7.48 -0.88 -13.08
N ASN A 170 -6.46 -1.64 -13.49
CA ASN A 170 -6.50 -3.10 -13.46
C ASN A 170 -6.73 -3.62 -12.04
N TRP A 171 -6.04 -3.07 -11.03
CA TRP A 171 -6.30 -3.47 -9.64
C TRP A 171 -7.72 -3.17 -9.21
N LEU A 172 -8.26 -1.99 -9.55
CA LEU A 172 -9.60 -1.56 -9.15
C LEU A 172 -10.74 -2.30 -9.87
N THR A 173 -10.52 -2.77 -11.11
CA THR A 173 -11.60 -3.32 -11.95
C THR A 173 -11.46 -4.82 -12.25
N ALA A 174 -10.25 -5.38 -12.22
CA ALA A 174 -10.07 -6.79 -12.57
C ALA A 174 -10.85 -7.70 -11.64
N PRO A 175 -11.59 -8.69 -12.19
CA PRO A 175 -12.35 -9.64 -11.38
C PRO A 175 -11.38 -10.46 -10.53
N VAL A 176 -11.71 -10.58 -9.24
CA VAL A 176 -10.93 -11.37 -8.27
C VAL A 176 -11.89 -12.15 -7.37
N ASP A 177 -11.44 -13.31 -6.93
CA ASP A 177 -12.15 -14.23 -6.04
C ASP A 177 -11.69 -14.10 -4.57
N TYR A 178 -10.95 -13.03 -4.25
CA TYR A 178 -10.44 -12.72 -2.91
C TYR A 178 -10.66 -11.25 -2.57
N ASP A 179 -10.64 -10.96 -1.26
CA ASP A 179 -10.72 -9.60 -0.75
C ASP A 179 -9.38 -8.86 -0.90
N ILE A 180 -9.43 -7.62 -1.36
CA ILE A 180 -8.27 -6.74 -1.48
C ILE A 180 -8.48 -5.52 -0.59
N PHE A 181 -7.56 -5.30 0.35
CA PHE A 181 -7.47 -4.08 1.13
C PHE A 181 -6.61 -3.06 0.39
N TYR A 182 -7.17 -1.91 0.11
CA TYR A 182 -6.48 -0.80 -0.53
C TYR A 182 -6.06 0.21 0.53
N ALA A 183 -4.77 0.56 0.55
CA ALA A 183 -4.26 1.61 1.41
C ALA A 183 -3.61 2.71 0.58
N ARG A 184 -4.11 3.94 0.72
CA ARG A 184 -3.53 5.10 0.05
C ARG A 184 -2.32 5.61 0.82
N GLN A 185 -1.18 5.54 0.16
CA GLN A 185 0.09 6.14 0.52
C GLN A 185 0.11 7.60 0.01
N GLY A 186 -0.85 8.41 0.46
CA GLY A 186 -0.89 9.85 0.14
C GLY A 186 0.07 10.64 1.03
N SER A 187 0.48 11.83 0.59
CA SER A 187 1.23 12.75 1.43
C SER A 187 0.29 13.72 2.13
N ARG A 188 0.21 13.70 3.46
CA ARG A 188 -0.44 14.80 4.17
C ARG A 188 0.60 15.87 4.49
N VAL A 189 0.33 17.11 4.11
CA VAL A 189 1.12 18.24 4.58
C VAL A 189 0.64 18.57 5.98
N VAL A 190 1.51 18.35 6.96
CA VAL A 190 1.29 18.81 8.33
C VAL A 190 2.27 19.92 8.64
N MET A 191 1.72 21.03 9.13
CA MET A 191 2.50 22.16 9.60
C MET A 191 2.99 21.81 10.99
N GLU A 192 4.28 21.46 11.10
CA GLU A 192 4.88 21.24 12.41
C GLU A 192 5.44 22.55 12.94
N LEU A 193 5.03 22.86 14.17
CA LEU A 193 5.57 23.95 14.95
C LEU A 193 6.93 23.51 15.49
N ARG A 194 8.01 24.00 14.88
CA ARG A 194 9.34 23.76 15.42
C ARG A 194 9.60 24.81 16.49
N ALA A 195 9.69 24.38 17.75
CA ALA A 195 10.16 25.24 18.82
C ALA A 195 11.50 25.83 18.37
N ALA A 196 11.53 27.16 18.24
CA ALA A 196 12.76 27.85 17.96
C ALA A 196 13.70 27.60 19.16
N ARG A 197 14.95 27.24 18.88
CA ARG A 197 15.97 27.12 19.94
C ARG A 197 16.22 28.46 20.65
N ASP A 198 15.82 29.55 19.99
CA ASP A 198 15.86 30.91 20.49
C ASP A 198 14.41 31.39 20.70
N PRO A 199 14.01 31.78 21.92
CA PRO A 199 12.66 32.30 22.19
C PRO A 199 12.34 33.61 21.46
N SER A 200 13.33 34.30 20.89
CA SER A 200 13.15 35.48 20.05
C SER A 200 13.01 35.16 18.55
N ALA A 201 13.30 33.93 18.12
CA ALA A 201 13.17 33.54 16.72
C ALA A 201 11.74 33.14 16.38
N LEU A 202 11.24 33.67 15.25
CA LEU A 202 9.94 33.35 14.69
C LEU A 202 9.77 31.83 14.55
N VAL A 203 8.65 31.33 15.07
CA VAL A 203 8.20 29.94 14.88
C VAL A 203 8.14 29.67 13.37
N SER A 204 9.07 28.85 12.87
CA SER A 204 9.06 28.41 11.48
C SER A 204 8.13 27.21 11.34
N LEU A 205 7.00 27.41 10.67
CA LEU A 205 6.17 26.31 10.20
C LEU A 205 6.84 25.69 8.97
N ARG A 206 7.29 24.44 9.09
CA ARG A 206 7.76 23.68 7.93
C ARG A 206 6.72 22.64 7.55
N PRO A 207 6.29 22.59 6.27
CA PRO A 207 5.44 21.52 5.80
C PRO A 207 6.22 20.22 5.88
N LYS A 208 5.77 19.28 6.72
CA LYS A 208 6.24 17.89 6.67
C LYS A 208 5.24 17.05 5.91
N ARG A 209 5.74 16.24 4.99
CA ARG A 209 4.97 15.24 4.27
C ARG A 209 5.27 13.86 4.86
N TYR A 210 4.23 13.19 5.33
CA TYR A 210 4.30 11.79 5.77
C TYR A 210 3.25 10.96 5.02
N GLU A 211 3.41 9.63 5.10
CA GLU A 211 2.55 8.68 4.40
C GLU A 211 1.22 8.48 5.13
N ARG A 212 0.09 8.62 4.42
CA ARG A 212 -1.26 8.40 4.97
C ARG A 212 -1.48 7.01 5.56
N MET A 213 -0.67 6.01 5.20
CA MET A 213 -0.73 4.68 5.82
C MET A 213 -0.45 4.68 7.33
N PHE A 214 0.11 5.77 7.86
CA PHE A 214 0.31 6.00 9.30
C PHE A 214 -0.84 6.81 9.95
N ASP A 215 -1.87 7.19 9.21
CA ASP A 215 -3.03 7.84 9.80
C ASP A 215 -3.88 6.80 10.57
N PRO A 216 -4.52 7.17 11.70
CA PRO A 216 -5.26 6.24 12.55
C PRO A 216 -6.38 5.49 11.83
N ASP A 217 -7.05 6.16 10.90
CA ASP A 217 -8.15 5.65 10.07
C ASP A 217 -7.67 4.69 8.96
N VAL A 218 -6.36 4.61 8.70
CA VAL A 218 -5.76 3.65 7.75
C VAL A 218 -5.02 2.54 8.48
N ALA A 219 -4.18 2.89 9.46
CA ALA A 219 -3.28 1.96 10.13
C ALA A 219 -4.02 0.84 10.86
N LEU A 220 -5.09 1.16 11.59
CA LEU A 220 -5.84 0.15 12.33
C LEU A 220 -6.60 -0.80 11.38
N PRO A 221 -7.41 -0.33 10.42
CA PRO A 221 -8.06 -1.22 9.45
C PRO A 221 -7.06 -2.06 8.66
N LEU A 222 -5.91 -1.47 8.26
CA LEU A 222 -4.84 -2.18 7.56
C LEU A 222 -4.31 -3.35 8.37
N LEU A 223 -4.04 -3.16 9.67
CA LEU A 223 -3.49 -4.22 10.51
C LEU A 223 -4.55 -5.20 11.02
N LEU A 224 -5.80 -4.79 11.18
CA LEU A 224 -6.90 -5.74 11.39
C LEU A 224 -7.04 -6.65 10.16
N HIS A 225 -6.98 -6.07 8.96
CA HIS A 225 -6.95 -6.86 7.73
C HIS A 225 -5.70 -7.72 7.63
N ALA A 226 -4.50 -7.20 7.88
CA ALA A 226 -3.28 -8.00 7.74
C ALA A 226 -3.18 -9.13 8.78
N CYS A 227 -3.56 -8.87 10.03
CA CYS A 227 -3.11 -9.67 11.16
C CYS A 227 -4.18 -10.56 11.79
N SER A 228 -5.48 -10.39 11.47
CA SER A 228 -6.53 -11.08 12.25
C SER A 228 -6.56 -12.61 12.26
N PRO A 229 -5.85 -13.39 11.40
CA PRO A 229 -5.76 -14.84 11.61
C PRO A 229 -4.86 -15.19 12.81
N LYS A 230 -3.90 -14.32 13.14
CA LYS A 230 -2.82 -14.58 14.11
C LYS A 230 -2.81 -13.63 15.30
N LYS A 231 -3.54 -12.53 15.22
CA LYS A 231 -3.56 -11.47 16.22
C LYS A 231 -4.99 -11.14 16.59
N THR A 232 -5.21 -10.97 17.89
CA THR A 232 -6.45 -10.41 18.42
C THR A 232 -6.62 -8.95 18.00
N PRO A 233 -7.85 -8.41 18.03
CA PRO A 233 -8.08 -6.99 17.74
C PRO A 233 -7.29 -6.03 18.64
N ALA A 234 -7.06 -6.39 19.91
CA ALA A 234 -6.26 -5.60 20.84
C ALA A 234 -4.77 -5.59 20.46
N GLU A 235 -4.21 -6.74 20.07
CA GLU A 235 -2.83 -6.81 19.56
C GLU A 235 -2.67 -6.03 18.25
N ALA A 236 -3.63 -6.16 17.32
CA ALA A 236 -3.62 -5.38 16.08
C ALA A 236 -3.70 -3.86 16.34
N ALA A 237 -4.47 -3.43 17.35
CA ALA A 237 -4.53 -2.03 17.75
C ALA A 237 -3.22 -1.53 18.38
N SER A 238 -2.57 -2.35 19.19
CA SER A 238 -1.22 -2.08 19.72
C SER A 238 -0.19 -1.96 18.58
N MET A 239 -0.23 -2.89 17.62
CA MET A 239 0.60 -2.83 16.42
C MET A 239 0.30 -1.56 15.61
N ALA A 240 -0.96 -1.14 15.48
CA ALA A 240 -1.32 0.09 14.80
C ALA A 240 -0.74 1.32 15.51
N ALA A 241 -0.80 1.37 16.83
CA ALA A 241 -0.16 2.44 17.59
C ALA A 241 1.36 2.47 17.36
N ALA A 242 2.03 1.32 17.40
CA ALA A 242 3.47 1.20 17.12
C ALA A 242 3.83 1.61 15.68
N TRP A 243 3.03 1.19 14.70
CA TRP A 243 3.20 1.55 13.29
C TRP A 243 3.12 3.07 13.11
N ARG A 244 2.08 3.69 13.66
CA ARG A 244 1.88 5.15 13.61
C ARG A 244 3.02 5.90 14.30
N ALA A 245 3.50 5.40 15.43
CA ALA A 245 4.64 5.98 16.16
C ALA A 245 5.95 5.88 15.35
N SER A 246 6.07 4.87 14.48
CA SER A 246 7.24 4.67 13.64
C SER A 246 7.34 5.62 12.43
N ARG A 247 6.32 6.48 12.21
CA ARG A 247 6.26 7.39 11.06
C ARG A 247 7.51 8.23 10.90
N ARG A 248 7.97 8.38 9.66
CA ARG A 248 9.11 9.22 9.29
C ARG A 248 8.71 10.20 8.19
N ALA A 249 9.40 11.34 8.16
CA ALA A 249 9.24 12.29 7.06
C ALA A 249 9.78 11.67 5.76
N ARG A 250 9.07 11.86 4.64
CA ARG A 250 9.54 11.37 3.34
C ARG A 250 10.74 12.17 2.86
N ALA A 251 11.75 11.44 2.38
CA ALA A 251 12.92 12.03 1.70
C ALA A 251 12.65 12.35 0.22
N SER A 252 11.69 11.65 -0.42
CA SER A 252 11.33 11.89 -1.82
C SER A 252 10.46 13.14 -1.92
N VAL A 253 11.09 14.27 -2.27
CA VAL A 253 10.41 15.54 -2.52
C VAL A 253 10.24 15.68 -4.03
N VAL A 254 8.98 15.72 -4.48
CA VAL A 254 8.65 16.06 -5.87
C VAL A 254 8.35 17.55 -5.93
N PRO A 255 9.06 18.33 -6.77
CA PRO A 255 8.75 19.75 -6.98
C PRO A 255 7.29 19.96 -7.40
N GLU A 256 6.67 21.03 -6.91
CA GLU A 256 5.27 21.33 -7.24
C GLU A 256 5.07 21.56 -8.75
N ALA A 257 6.06 22.15 -9.42
CA ALA A 257 6.07 22.31 -10.87
C ALA A 257 5.98 20.96 -11.63
N ALA A 258 6.61 19.90 -11.11
CA ALA A 258 6.51 18.57 -11.71
C ALA A 258 5.12 17.96 -11.50
N ARG A 259 4.50 18.18 -10.33
CA ARG A 259 3.12 17.73 -10.02
C ARG A 259 2.08 18.39 -10.92
N ALA A 260 2.28 19.65 -11.26
CA ALA A 260 1.38 20.37 -12.15
C ALA A 260 1.44 19.85 -13.60
N ARG A 261 2.55 19.22 -14.00
CA ARG A 261 2.80 18.78 -15.39
C ARG A 261 2.35 17.36 -15.67
N MET A 262 2.46 16.45 -14.70
CA MET A 262 2.28 15.02 -14.95
C MET A 262 1.42 14.36 -13.88
N TYR A 263 0.61 13.40 -14.31
CA TYR A 263 -0.33 12.65 -13.45
C TYR A 263 -1.29 13.52 -12.63
N ARG A 264 -1.54 14.78 -13.02
CA ARG A 264 -2.46 15.66 -12.28
C ARG A 264 -3.83 15.01 -12.12
N ASP A 265 -4.37 14.49 -13.23
CA ASP A 265 -5.72 13.92 -13.26
C ASP A 265 -5.75 12.55 -12.54
N LEU A 266 -4.72 11.72 -12.71
CA LEU A 266 -4.55 10.47 -11.96
C LEU A 266 -4.42 10.72 -10.44
N ALA A 267 -3.63 11.71 -10.04
CA ALA A 267 -3.45 12.09 -8.64
C ALA A 267 -4.77 12.59 -8.04
N ALA A 268 -5.52 13.42 -8.78
CA ALA A 268 -6.86 13.85 -8.36
C ALA A 268 -7.81 12.65 -8.19
N ARG A 269 -7.80 11.68 -9.12
CA ARG A 269 -8.59 10.45 -9.02
C ARG A 269 -8.19 9.62 -7.80
N MET A 270 -6.90 9.43 -7.55
CA MET A 270 -6.39 8.72 -6.38
C MET A 270 -6.76 9.44 -5.07
N GLU A 271 -6.75 10.77 -5.04
CA GLU A 271 -7.14 11.57 -3.89
C GLU A 271 -8.65 11.50 -3.62
N ALA A 272 -9.48 11.32 -4.65
CA ALA A 272 -10.92 11.11 -4.53
C ALA A 272 -11.31 9.74 -3.96
N LEU A 273 -10.42 8.73 -4.05
CA LEU A 273 -10.63 7.43 -3.40
C LEU A 273 -10.56 7.56 -1.87
N PRO A 274 -11.21 6.67 -1.10
CA PRO A 274 -10.99 6.60 0.35
C PRO A 274 -9.52 6.31 0.69
N ALA A 275 -9.05 6.79 1.85
CA ALA A 275 -7.68 6.53 2.30
C ALA A 275 -7.43 5.04 2.60
N ALA A 276 -8.49 4.33 3.01
CA ALA A 276 -8.52 2.89 3.19
C ALA A 276 -9.89 2.36 2.74
N PHE A 277 -9.90 1.28 1.95
CA PHE A 277 -11.12 0.61 1.52
C PHE A 277 -10.87 -0.86 1.16
N VAL A 278 -11.92 -1.66 1.16
CA VAL A 278 -11.88 -3.06 0.74
C VAL A 278 -12.68 -3.24 -0.55
N ARG A 279 -12.14 -4.00 -1.49
CA ARG A 279 -12.91 -4.58 -2.59
C ARG A 279 -13.14 -6.05 -2.27
N ARG A 280 -14.40 -6.45 -2.16
CA ARG A 280 -14.78 -7.83 -1.82
C ARG A 280 -14.63 -8.76 -3.02
N ALA A 281 -14.37 -10.04 -2.75
CA ALA A 281 -14.39 -11.09 -3.75
C ALA A 281 -15.68 -11.03 -4.61
N GLY A 282 -15.53 -11.11 -5.93
CA GLY A 282 -16.64 -11.06 -6.89
C GLY A 282 -17.37 -9.71 -6.99
N SER A 283 -16.90 -8.67 -6.31
CA SER A 283 -17.54 -7.35 -6.28
C SER A 283 -16.68 -6.28 -6.92
N SER A 284 -17.28 -5.43 -7.73
CA SER A 284 -16.68 -4.17 -8.21
C SER A 284 -16.86 -3.02 -7.20
N ARG A 285 -17.64 -3.22 -6.15
CA ARG A 285 -17.92 -2.19 -5.15
C ARG A 285 -16.73 -2.00 -4.22
N LEU A 286 -16.36 -0.73 -4.03
CA LEU A 286 -15.37 -0.31 -3.05
C LEU A 286 -16.07 0.04 -1.73
N GLU A 287 -15.64 -0.59 -0.64
CA GLU A 287 -16.19 -0.40 0.71
C GLU A 287 -15.19 0.42 1.55
N PRO A 288 -15.45 1.71 1.83
CA PRO A 288 -14.58 2.52 2.66
C PRO A 288 -14.40 1.90 4.05
N CYS A 289 -13.16 1.84 4.54
CA CYS A 289 -12.88 1.47 5.91
C CYS A 289 -13.16 2.70 6.79
N VAL A 290 -14.37 2.81 7.32
CA VAL A 290 -14.71 3.92 8.22
C VAL A 290 -14.04 3.67 9.57
N GLY A 291 -13.03 4.47 9.89
CA GLY A 291 -12.37 4.46 11.19
C GLY A 291 -13.30 4.98 12.29
N GLY A 292 -14.22 4.14 12.76
CA GLY A 292 -14.98 4.37 13.99
C GLY A 292 -16.50 4.45 13.85
N ALA A 293 -17.16 3.61 14.66
CA ALA A 293 -18.53 3.69 15.20
C ALA A 293 -19.76 3.55 14.29
N GLY A 294 -19.66 3.57 12.96
CA GLY A 294 -20.87 3.43 12.13
C GLY A 294 -20.63 2.82 10.76
N ALA A 295 -20.73 1.50 10.64
CA ALA A 295 -20.98 0.85 9.36
C ALA A 295 -21.75 -0.46 9.55
N GLY A 296 -22.86 -0.58 8.83
CA GLY A 296 -23.93 -1.55 8.99
C GLY A 296 -23.54 -3.02 8.91
N ALA A 297 -24.35 -3.81 9.62
CA ALA A 297 -24.40 -5.25 9.59
C ALA A 297 -24.59 -5.78 8.16
N GLY A 298 -23.56 -6.48 7.67
CA GLY A 298 -23.63 -7.30 6.46
C GLY A 298 -22.80 -8.56 6.68
N ALA A 299 -23.47 -9.60 7.19
CA ALA A 299 -23.07 -11.01 7.26
C ALA A 299 -21.61 -11.34 7.65
N GLY A 300 -21.36 -11.45 8.96
CA GLY A 300 -20.11 -11.96 9.53
C GLY A 300 -19.87 -11.44 10.96
N GLY A 301 -20.84 -11.65 11.84
CA GLY A 301 -20.87 -11.05 13.18
C GLY A 301 -19.79 -11.59 14.12
N SER A 302 -18.73 -10.81 14.33
CA SER A 302 -17.90 -10.81 15.56
C SER A 302 -16.85 -9.69 15.59
N GLY A 303 -16.43 -9.17 14.43
CA GLY A 303 -15.29 -8.23 14.34
C GLY A 303 -15.59 -6.77 14.71
N ALA A 304 -16.77 -6.24 14.37
CA ALA A 304 -17.06 -4.80 14.54
C ALA A 304 -17.22 -4.38 16.01
N ALA A 305 -17.90 -5.21 16.81
CA ALA A 305 -17.99 -5.01 18.26
C ALA A 305 -16.62 -5.13 18.92
N ALA A 306 -15.78 -6.06 18.45
CA ALA A 306 -14.43 -6.24 18.96
C ALA A 306 -13.49 -5.08 18.59
N ALA A 307 -13.64 -4.46 17.41
CA ALA A 307 -12.87 -3.28 17.02
C ALA A 307 -13.28 -2.02 17.81
N ALA A 308 -14.58 -1.83 18.04
CA ALA A 308 -15.08 -0.74 18.89
C ALA A 308 -14.65 -0.93 20.37
N ALA A 309 -14.72 -2.17 20.89
CA ALA A 309 -14.24 -2.51 22.22
C ALA A 309 -12.72 -2.38 22.35
N ALA A 310 -11.94 -2.77 21.32
CA ALA A 310 -10.50 -2.59 21.29
C ALA A 310 -10.11 -1.10 21.24
N ALA A 311 -10.83 -0.27 20.46
CA ALA A 311 -10.62 1.17 20.43
C ALA A 311 -10.93 1.82 21.79
N ALA A 312 -12.02 1.41 22.45
CA ALA A 312 -12.36 1.85 23.80
C ALA A 312 -11.33 1.38 24.85
N ALA A 313 -10.83 0.14 24.75
CA ALA A 313 -9.80 -0.39 25.63
C ALA A 313 -8.45 0.33 25.45
N VAL A 314 -8.08 0.68 24.22
CA VAL A 314 -6.87 1.47 23.94
C VAL A 314 -7.01 2.90 24.45
N ALA A 315 -8.16 3.54 24.28
CA ALA A 315 -8.42 4.87 24.86
C ALA A 315 -8.33 4.84 26.39
N SER A 316 -8.87 3.79 27.02
CA SER A 316 -8.77 3.57 28.47
C SER A 316 -7.33 3.31 28.93
N ALA A 317 -6.54 2.52 28.18
CA ALA A 317 -5.15 2.23 28.51
C ALA A 317 -4.21 3.44 28.29
N ALA A 318 -4.58 4.35 27.39
CA ALA A 318 -3.84 5.58 27.10
C ALA A 318 -4.22 6.78 27.98
N GLY A 319 -5.17 6.61 28.92
CA GLY A 319 -5.66 7.71 29.77
C GLY A 319 -6.39 8.82 29.00
N LEU A 320 -6.90 8.51 27.81
CA LEU A 320 -7.65 9.47 26.99
C LEU A 320 -9.13 9.47 27.41
N PRO A 321 -9.78 10.63 27.52
CA PRO A 321 -11.20 10.68 27.87
C PRO A 321 -12.04 9.97 26.80
N ALA A 322 -13.00 9.16 27.25
CA ALA A 322 -13.93 8.48 26.36
C ALA A 322 -14.67 9.51 25.47
N PRO A 323 -14.93 9.20 24.19
CA PRO A 323 -15.68 10.09 23.31
C PRO A 323 -17.09 10.28 23.89
N VAL A 324 -17.45 11.52 24.18
CA VAL A 324 -18.80 11.90 24.63
C VAL A 324 -19.75 11.59 23.48
N GLY A 325 -20.51 10.50 23.62
CA GLY A 325 -21.62 10.19 22.72
C GLY A 325 -22.66 11.29 22.82
N ALA A 326 -23.05 11.85 21.67
CA ALA A 326 -24.18 12.76 21.59
C ALA A 326 -25.46 11.99 21.97
N ALA A 327 -25.88 12.13 23.22
CA ALA A 327 -27.16 11.61 23.69
C ALA A 327 -28.28 12.47 23.06
N GLY A 328 -29.03 11.87 22.14
CA GLY A 328 -30.31 12.41 21.68
C GLY A 328 -31.30 12.43 22.84
N GLY A 329 -31.57 13.63 23.36
CA GLY A 329 -32.67 13.86 24.28
C GLY A 329 -33.99 13.92 23.53
N ASN A 330 -34.74 12.82 23.56
CA ASN A 330 -36.16 12.81 23.22
C ASN A 330 -36.95 12.68 24.53
N SER A 331 -37.46 13.79 25.06
CA SER A 331 -38.40 13.78 26.18
C SER A 331 -39.74 14.34 25.71
N GLY A 332 -40.61 13.43 25.29
CA GLY A 332 -42.04 13.67 25.24
C GLY A 332 -42.61 13.82 26.65
N ARG A 333 -43.44 14.83 26.87
CA ARG A 333 -44.28 14.96 28.05
C ARG A 333 -45.70 15.28 27.59
N ALA A 334 -46.61 14.35 27.85
CA ALA A 334 -48.04 14.46 27.62
C ALA A 334 -48.73 15.19 28.80
N GLU A 335 -49.77 15.93 28.43
CA GLU A 335 -51.06 16.16 29.10
C GLU A 335 -51.11 16.50 30.60
N HIS A 336 -51.69 17.66 30.90
CA HIS A 336 -52.84 17.72 31.81
C HIS A 336 -53.75 18.91 31.50
N ASP A 337 -55.01 18.57 31.33
CA ASP A 337 -56.22 19.37 31.20
C ASP A 337 -56.61 20.00 32.57
N THR A 338 -57.16 21.22 32.54
CA THR A 338 -58.29 21.74 33.36
C THR A 338 -58.42 23.27 33.20
N GLY A 339 -59.58 23.73 32.70
CA GLY A 339 -60.00 25.14 32.63
C GLY A 339 -60.32 25.77 34.01
N PRO A 340 -61.14 26.83 34.12
CA PRO A 340 -62.08 27.43 33.16
C PRO A 340 -61.59 28.67 32.41
#